data_AF-A0A354ZKK8-F1
#
_entry.id   AF-A0A354ZKK8-F1
#
_cell.length_a   1.000
_cell.length_b   1.000
_cell.length_c   1.000
_cell.angle_alpha   90.00
_cell.angle_beta   90.00
_cell.angle_gamma   90.00
#
_symmetry.space_group_name_H-M   'P 1'
#
loop_
_entity.id
_entity.type
_entity.pdbx_description
1 polymer ?
#
loop_
_entity_poly.entity_id
_entity_poly.type
_entity_poly.pdbx_seq_one_letter_code
_entity_poly.pdbx_strand_id
1 'polypeptide(L)' 'REAFWGFTSPTCDEHYLVHLLRSVPAFVPELDFVAEMDGRLVGNVMCSRARVVDDNGNETEVLTFGPLS' A
#
# COMPACT_ATOMS: atom_id res chain seq x y z
N ARG A 1 0.37 -12.35 -5.87
CA ARG A 1 1.52 -13.21 -5.46
C ARG A 1 2.68 -13.11 -6.45
N GLU A 2 2.41 -12.95 -7.75
CA GLU A 2 3.48 -12.90 -8.77
C GLU A 2 4.08 -11.51 -9.03
N ALA A 3 3.38 -10.43 -8.69
CA ALA A 3 3.76 -9.06 -9.11
C ALA A 3 5.17 -8.61 -8.69
N PHE A 4 5.67 -9.09 -7.55
CA PHE A 4 6.99 -8.72 -7.01
C PHE A 4 7.91 -9.91 -6.72
N TRP A 5 7.59 -11.08 -7.30
CA TRP A 5 8.44 -12.25 -7.16
C TRP A 5 9.79 -12.02 -7.85
N GLY A 6 10.88 -11.97 -7.06
CA GLY A 6 12.26 -11.88 -7.57
C GLY A 6 12.83 -10.47 -7.79
N PHE A 7 12.08 -9.40 -7.48
CA PHE A 7 12.54 -8.01 -7.74
C PHE A 7 13.30 -7.33 -6.58
N THR A 8 13.14 -7.80 -5.35
CA THR A 8 13.87 -7.24 -4.18
C THR A 8 14.28 -8.36 -3.22
N SER A 9 15.55 -8.36 -2.81
CA SER A 9 16.05 -9.19 -1.70
C SER A 9 16.00 -8.36 -0.40
N PRO A 10 15.53 -8.89 0.73
CA PRO A 10 15.04 -10.26 0.94
C PRO A 10 13.67 -10.49 0.28
N THR A 11 13.46 -11.73 -0.13
CA THR A 11 12.36 -12.22 -0.97
C THR A 11 10.95 -11.83 -0.49
N CYS A 12 10.33 -10.93 -1.23
CA CYS A 12 8.87 -10.74 -1.39
C CYS A 12 8.00 -11.01 -0.14
N ASP A 13 8.12 -10.14 0.85
CA ASP A 13 7.22 -10.04 2.01
C ASP A 13 5.98 -9.17 1.72
N GLU A 14 5.67 -8.86 0.47
CA GLU A 14 4.64 -7.87 0.14
C GLU A 14 3.24 -8.28 0.65
N HIS A 15 2.90 -9.56 0.55
CA HIS A 15 1.66 -10.10 1.12
C HIS A 15 1.63 -9.96 2.65
N TYR A 16 2.79 -10.08 3.31
CA TYR A 16 2.95 -9.85 4.74
C TYR A 16 2.90 -8.36 5.08
N LEU A 17 3.53 -7.50 4.28
CA LEU A 17 3.45 -6.04 4.39
C LEU A 17 2.01 -5.56 4.25
N VAL A 18 1.28 -6.05 3.26
CA VAL A 18 -0.14 -5.79 3.05
C VAL A 18 -0.97 -6.23 4.27
N HIS A 19 -0.68 -7.42 4.83
CA HIS A 19 -1.34 -7.88 6.04
C HIS A 19 -1.09 -6.96 7.23
N LEU A 20 0.17 -6.54 7.44
CA LEU A 20 0.54 -5.58 8.48
C LEU A 20 -0.10 -4.21 8.25
N LEU A 21 -0.08 -3.71 7.02
CA LEU A 21 -0.64 -2.40 6.66
C LEU A 21 -2.13 -2.31 6.99
N ARG A 22 -2.92 -3.36 6.74
CA ARG A 22 -4.35 -3.37 7.10
C ARG A 22 -4.63 -3.27 8.60
N SER A 23 -3.64 -3.57 9.45
CA SER A 23 -3.77 -3.51 10.90
C SER A 23 -3.38 -2.15 11.52
N VAL A 24 -2.71 -1.27 10.76
CA VAL A 24 -2.27 0.01 11.31
C VAL A 24 -3.40 1.05 11.24
N PRO A 25 -3.53 1.96 12.23
CA PRO A 25 -4.60 2.97 12.23
C PRO A 25 -4.56 3.94 11.04
N ALA A 26 -3.42 4.06 10.37
CA ALA A 26 -3.26 4.92 9.21
C ALA A 26 -3.89 4.34 7.93
N PHE A 27 -4.23 3.05 7.89
CA PHE A 27 -4.87 2.43 6.74
C PHE A 27 -6.26 3.00 6.49
N VAL A 28 -6.62 3.16 5.21
CA VAL A 28 -7.90 3.73 4.77
C VAL A 28 -8.69 2.65 4.03
N PRO A 29 -9.57 1.88 4.72
CA PRO A 29 -10.31 0.78 4.12
C PRO A 29 -11.19 1.20 2.93
N GLU A 30 -11.68 2.44 2.93
CA GLU A 30 -12.51 3.00 1.87
C GLU A 30 -11.73 3.20 0.55
N LEU A 31 -10.41 3.11 0.61
CA LEU A 31 -9.48 3.27 -0.51
C LEU A 31 -8.56 2.04 -0.68
N ASP A 32 -9.07 0.84 -0.36
CA ASP A 32 -8.46 -0.46 -0.70
C ASP A 32 -9.15 -1.03 -1.95
N PHE A 33 -8.47 -0.98 -3.09
CA PHE A 33 -9.05 -1.34 -4.39
C PHE A 33 -8.30 -2.50 -5.05
N VAL A 34 -9.02 -3.24 -5.88
CA VAL A 34 -8.48 -4.25 -6.79
C VAL A 34 -8.87 -3.93 -8.22
N ALA A 35 -7.99 -4.25 -9.17
CA ALA A 35 -8.28 -4.22 -10.59
C ALA A 35 -8.70 -5.62 -11.05
N GLU A 36 -9.80 -5.72 -11.79
CA GLU A 36 -10.32 -6.98 -12.33
C GLU A 36 -10.43 -6.90 -13.85
N MET A 37 -9.96 -7.95 -14.54
CA MET A 37 -10.08 -8.13 -15.99
C MET A 37 -10.55 -9.55 -16.27
N ASP A 38 -11.66 -9.70 -17.00
CA ASP A 38 -12.26 -10.98 -17.36
C ASP A 38 -12.48 -11.94 -16.17
N GLY A 39 -12.98 -11.42 -15.04
CA GLY A 39 -13.21 -12.24 -13.85
C GLY A 39 -11.94 -12.54 -13.03
N ARG A 40 -10.79 -11.98 -13.40
CA ARG A 40 -9.49 -12.23 -12.76
C ARG A 40 -8.94 -10.96 -12.14
N LEU A 41 -8.47 -11.07 -10.90
CA LEU A 41 -7.73 -10.00 -10.25
C LEU A 41 -6.38 -9.83 -10.94
N VAL A 42 -6.14 -8.62 -11.46
CA VAL A 42 -4.91 -8.25 -12.17
C VAL A 42 -4.11 -7.17 -11.47
N GLY A 43 -4.62 -6.64 -10.36
CA GLY A 43 -3.82 -5.81 -9.48
C GLY A 43 -4.53 -5.33 -8.23
N ASN A 44 -3.80 -4.64 -7.36
CA ASN A 44 -4.35 -4.01 -6.16
C ASN A 44 -3.65 -2.69 -5.84
N VAL A 45 -4.35 -1.81 -5.12
CA VAL A 45 -3.76 -0.63 -4.49
C VAL A 45 -4.41 -0.40 -3.14
N MET A 46 -3.60 -0.03 -2.14
CA MET A 46 -4.05 0.36 -0.80
C MET A 46 -3.66 1.80 -0.53
N CYS A 47 -4.47 2.51 0.23
CA CYS A 47 -4.14 3.84 0.70
C CYS A 47 -3.97 3.89 2.22
N SER A 48 -3.04 4.72 2.66
CA SER A 48 -2.81 5.05 4.06
C SER A 48 -2.58 6.54 4.23
N ARG A 49 -2.86 7.06 5.43
CA ARG A 49 -2.52 8.42 5.82
C ARG A 49 -1.05 8.50 6.19
N ALA A 50 -0.41 9.59 5.79
CA ALA A 50 0.95 9.94 6.19
C ALA A 50 1.01 11.43 6.50
N ARG A 51 2.19 11.90 6.92
CA ARG A 51 2.42 13.31 7.22
C ARG A 51 3.70 13.77 6.56
N VAL A 52 3.65 14.95 5.94
CA VAL A 52 4.82 15.69 5.53
C VAL A 52 5.10 16.72 6.62
N VAL A 53 6.32 16.72 7.13
CA VAL A 53 6.78 17.66 8.17
C VAL A 53 7.76 18.62 7.51
N ASP A 54 7.48 19.93 7.59
CA ASP A 54 8.37 20.96 7.07
C ASP A 54 9.50 21.30 8.06
N ASP A 55 10.44 22.16 7.63
CA ASP A 55 11.59 22.57 8.44
C ASP A 55 11.19 23.34 9.72
N ASN A 56 9.96 23.86 9.79
CA ASN A 56 9.42 24.56 10.95
C ASN A 56 8.61 23.60 11.87
N GLY A 57 8.50 22.33 11.52
CA GLY A 57 7.74 21.32 12.26
C GLY A 57 6.22 21.34 11.97
N ASN A 58 5.76 22.06 10.94
CA ASN A 58 4.35 22.01 10.56
C ASN A 58 4.03 20.68 9.90
N GLU A 59 2.98 20.01 10.38
CA GLU A 59 2.51 18.75 9.81
C GLU A 59 1.40 19.00 8.78
N THR A 60 1.56 18.47 7.57
CA THR A 60 0.50 18.39 6.56
C THR A 60 0.11 16.93 6.37
N GLU A 61 -1.17 16.60 6.63
CA GLU A 61 -1.69 15.26 6.37
C GLU A 61 -1.79 15.02 4.85
N VAL A 62 -1.28 13.87 4.41
CA VAL A 62 -1.30 13.44 3.01
C VAL A 62 -1.77 12.00 2.91
N LEU A 63 -2.20 11.60 1.71
CA LEU A 63 -2.45 10.20 1.40
C LEU A 63 -1.27 9.62 0.63
N THR A 64 -0.88 8.41 1.01
CA THR A 64 0.06 7.57 0.27
C THR A 64 -0.66 6.35 -0.27
N PHE A 65 -0.24 5.87 -1.43
CA PHE A 65 -0.76 4.63 -2.01
C PHE A 65 0.35 3.61 -2.23
N GLY A 66 0.02 2.34 -2.07
CA GLY A 66 0.91 1.21 -2.26
C GLY A 66 0.67 0.09 -1.24
N PRO A 67 1.26 -1.09 -1.46
CA PRO A 67 1.99 -1.47 -2.66
C PRO A 67 1.03 -1.68 -3.85
N LEU A 68 1.56 -1.56 -5.07
CA LEU A 68 0.81 -1.69 -6.31
C LEU A 68 1.14 -3.04 -6.96
N SER A 69 0.31 -4.06 -6.74
CA SER A 69 0.51 -5.42 -7.29
C SER A 69 -0.36 -5.73 -8.49
#